data_AF-A0A1Y6FDY3-F1
#
_entry.id   AF-A0A1Y6FDY3-F1
#
_cell.length_a   1.000
_cell.length_b   1.000
_cell.length_c   1.000
_cell.angle_alpha   90.00
_cell.angle_beta   90.00
_cell.angle_gamma   90.00
#
_symmetry.space_group_name_H-M   'P 1'
#
loop_
_entity.id
_entity.type
_entity.pdbx_description
1 polymer ?
#
loop_
_entity_poly.entity_id
_entity_poly.type
_entity_poly.pdbx_seq_one_letter_code
_entity_poly.pdbx_strand_id
1 'polypeptide(L)'
;MSLVIDSMPSPSTAPDSITTEGAATQLHWHLVFDGVWLARREGRFAGMVQGMPGHPAKLTDACGNLCGLYKSVDDAKGALLVLSR
;
A
#
# COMPACT_ATOMS: atom_id res chain seq x y z
N MET A 1 -22.17 41.23 35.36
CA MET A 1 -22.19 39.78 35.10
C MET A 1 -20.88 39.44 34.40
N SER A 2 -20.24 38.36 34.88
CA SER A 2 -19.01 37.68 34.41
C SER A 2 -19.03 37.36 32.89
N LEU A 3 -17.97 37.02 32.14
CA LEU A 3 -16.59 36.58 32.36
C LEU A 3 -15.69 37.05 31.18
N VAL A 4 -14.46 37.47 31.51
CA VAL A 4 -13.14 36.94 31.08
C VAL A 4 -12.76 36.85 29.59
N ILE A 5 -11.56 37.39 29.33
CA ILE A 5 -10.75 37.45 28.11
C ILE A 5 -10.11 36.06 27.86
N ASP A 6 -9.49 35.87 26.70
CA ASP A 6 -8.13 35.30 26.53
C ASP A 6 -7.98 34.16 25.49
N SER A 7 -6.93 34.34 24.68
CA SER A 7 -6.06 33.33 24.05
C SER A 7 -6.49 32.51 22.80
N MET A 8 -5.91 32.94 21.67
CA MET A 8 -5.21 32.15 20.61
C MET A 8 -4.49 30.86 21.11
N PRO A 9 -3.96 29.92 20.29
CA PRO A 9 -3.60 30.01 18.86
C PRO A 9 -3.97 28.79 17.99
N SER A 10 -3.82 28.94 16.66
CA SER A 10 -3.68 27.81 15.73
C SER A 10 -2.44 26.96 16.09
N PRO A 11 -2.54 25.65 16.28
CA PRO A 11 -1.36 24.81 16.27
C PRO A 11 -0.93 24.56 14.82
N SER A 12 0.09 25.32 14.44
CA SER A 12 1.06 24.97 13.42
C SER A 12 1.81 23.69 13.81
N THR A 13 2.10 22.85 12.81
CA THR A 13 3.20 21.87 12.78
C THR A 13 3.10 20.67 13.74
N ALA A 14 2.67 19.53 13.20
CA ALA A 14 3.34 18.27 13.52
C ALA A 14 4.02 17.79 12.23
N PRO A 15 5.37 17.73 12.19
CA PRO A 15 6.10 17.16 11.08
C PRO A 15 5.91 15.65 11.11
N ASP A 16 6.05 15.05 9.94
CA ASP A 16 6.05 13.61 9.69
C ASP A 16 6.63 12.83 10.87
N SER A 17 5.77 12.05 11.53
CA SER A 17 6.25 10.95 12.38
C SER A 17 6.84 9.90 11.43
N ILE A 18 8.09 10.14 11.04
CA ILE A 18 8.98 9.11 10.54
C ILE A 18 9.33 8.29 11.77
N THR A 19 8.45 7.36 12.13
CA THR A 19 8.82 6.22 12.95
C THR A 19 9.87 5.47 12.14
N THR A 20 11.13 5.66 12.52
CA THR A 20 12.27 4.86 12.06
C THR A 20 12.17 3.47 12.68
N GLU A 21 11.11 2.75 12.33
CA GLU A 21 10.94 1.33 12.56
C GLU A 21 11.45 0.68 11.26
N GLY A 22 12.57 -0.03 11.38
CA GLY A 22 13.48 -0.38 10.28
C GLY A 22 12.80 -0.57 8.94
N ALA A 23 13.29 0.14 7.91
CA ALA A 23 12.74 0.24 6.56
C ALA A 23 12.40 -1.12 5.94
N ALA A 24 11.30 -1.72 6.39
CA ALA A 24 10.66 -2.84 5.76
C ALA A 24 10.16 -2.27 4.45
N THR A 25 10.70 -2.77 3.35
CA THR A 25 10.33 -2.39 2.00
C THR A 25 8.84 -2.66 1.81
N GLN A 26 8.03 -1.65 2.14
CA GLN A 26 6.59 -1.77 2.19
C GLN A 26 6.03 -1.53 0.80
N LEU A 27 5.18 -2.45 0.35
CA LEU A 27 4.37 -2.26 -0.85
C LEU A 27 3.09 -1.52 -0.47
N HIS A 28 2.84 -0.41 -1.16
CA HIS A 28 1.58 0.31 -1.11
C HIS A 28 0.63 -0.27 -2.15
N TRP A 29 -0.54 -0.74 -1.70
CA TRP A 29 -1.52 -1.39 -2.56
C TRP A 29 -2.69 -0.46 -2.86
N HIS A 30 -3.05 -0.37 -4.13
CA HIS A 30 -4.20 0.40 -4.61
C HIS A 30 -5.14 -0.51 -5.40
N LEU A 31 -6.41 -0.59 -4.98
CA LEU A 31 -7.46 -1.21 -5.79
C LEU A 31 -7.78 -0.28 -6.96
N VAL A 32 -7.64 -0.77 -8.19
CA VAL A 32 -7.86 0.04 -9.41
C VAL A 32 -9.06 -0.41 -10.23
N PHE A 33 -9.43 -1.69 -10.11
CA PHE A 33 -10.63 -2.27 -10.68
C PHE A 33 -11.08 -3.41 -9.78
N ASP A 34 -12.32 -3.87 -9.90
CA ASP A 34 -12.82 -4.97 -9.08
C ASP A 34 -11.90 -6.20 -9.18
N GLY A 35 -11.34 -6.60 -8.04
CA GLY A 35 -10.36 -7.69 -7.94
C GLY A 35 -8.93 -7.37 -8.41
N VAL A 36 -8.63 -6.18 -8.92
CA VAL A 36 -7.31 -5.79 -9.44
C VAL A 36 -6.61 -4.78 -8.53
N TRP A 37 -5.46 -5.17 -8.02
CA TRP A 37 -4.64 -4.39 -7.08
C TRP A 37 -3.27 -4.09 -7.67
N LEU A 38 -2.87 -2.82 -7.67
CA LEU A 38 -1.50 -2.41 -8.04
C LEU A 38 -0.65 -2.23 -6.79
N ALA A 39 0.57 -2.73 -6.82
CA ALA A 39 1.60 -2.45 -5.83
C ALA A 39 2.51 -1.33 -6.31
N ARG A 40 2.84 -0.43 -5.39
CA ARG A 40 3.91 0.57 -5.56
C ARG A 40 4.93 0.43 -4.44
N ARG A 41 6.20 0.58 -4.79
CA ARG A 41 7.32 0.73 -3.85
C ARG A 41 7.96 2.08 -4.12
N GLU A 42 8.06 2.93 -3.11
CA GLU A 42 8.71 4.26 -3.24
C GLU A 42 8.16 5.07 -4.43
N GLY A 43 6.83 5.01 -4.63
CA GLY A 43 6.13 5.68 -5.74
C GLY A 43 6.23 4.99 -7.10
N ARG A 44 7.12 4.01 -7.29
CA ARG A 44 7.28 3.25 -8.53
C ARG A 44 6.36 2.05 -8.58
N PHE A 45 5.88 1.71 -9.77
CA PHE A 45 5.10 0.48 -9.98
C PHE A 45 5.96 -0.75 -9.71
N ALA A 46 5.47 -1.64 -8.85
CA ALA A 46 6.19 -2.86 -8.45
C ALA A 46 5.55 -4.13 -9.04
N GLY A 47 4.26 -4.08 -9.35
CA GLY A 47 3.51 -5.22 -9.88
C GLY A 47 2.02 -5.12 -9.62
N MET A 48 1.28 -6.15 -10.00
CA MET A 48 -0.17 -6.19 -9.90
C MET A 48 -0.67 -7.58 -9.51
N VAL A 49 -1.73 -7.62 -8.72
CA VAL A 49 -2.47 -8.82 -8.40
C VAL A 49 -3.88 -8.71 -8.95
N GLN A 50 -4.33 -9.70 -9.71
CA GLN A 50 -5.69 -9.82 -10.20
C GLN A 50 -6.33 -11.08 -9.61
N GLY A 51 -7.31 -10.91 -8.73
CA GLY A 51 -8.17 -11.98 -8.24
C GLY A 51 -9.54 -11.89 -8.89
N MET A 52 -10.05 -13.00 -9.42
CA MET A 52 -11.43 -13.10 -9.90
C MET A 52 -12.14 -14.22 -9.14
N PRO A 53 -13.46 -14.09 -8.85
CA PRO A 53 -14.22 -15.16 -8.22
C PRO A 53 -14.08 -16.49 -8.98
N GLY A 54 -13.82 -17.57 -8.25
CA GLY A 54 -13.66 -18.92 -8.83
C GLY A 54 -12.36 -19.16 -9.59
N HIS A 55 -11.43 -18.20 -9.62
CA HIS A 55 -10.15 -18.32 -10.34
C HIS A 55 -8.97 -18.04 -9.41
N PRO A 56 -7.80 -18.67 -9.65
CA PRO A 56 -6.57 -18.32 -8.95
C PRO A 56 -6.21 -16.83 -9.13
N ALA A 57 -5.62 -16.23 -8.11
CA ALA A 57 -5.10 -14.87 -8.19
C ALA A 57 -3.83 -14.85 -9.04
N LYS A 58 -3.80 -13.97 -10.04
CA LYS A 58 -2.68 -13.79 -10.96
C LYS A 58 -1.75 -12.70 -10.43
N LEU A 59 -0.46 -12.99 -10.33
CA LEU A 59 0.56 -12.01 -9.97
C LEU A 59 1.40 -11.63 -11.19
N THR A 60 1.57 -10.34 -11.43
CA THR A 60 2.52 -9.83 -12.44
C THR A 60 3.54 -8.87 -11.83
N ASP A 61 4.76 -8.89 -12.34
CA ASP A 61 5.82 -7.95 -11.95
C ASP A 61 5.63 -6.55 -12.57
N ALA A 62 6.58 -5.65 -12.29
CA ALA A 62 6.61 -4.29 -12.83
C ALA A 62 6.73 -4.23 -14.37
N CYS A 63 7.22 -5.30 -15.00
CA CYS A 63 7.35 -5.42 -16.45
C CYS A 63 6.12 -6.06 -17.10
N GLY A 64 5.14 -6.49 -16.30
CA GLY A 64 3.94 -7.17 -16.78
C GLY A 64 4.13 -8.68 -17.02
N ASN A 65 5.25 -9.26 -16.61
CA ASN A 65 5.46 -10.71 -16.71
C ASN A 65 4.62 -11.43 -15.66
N LEU A 66 4.05 -12.57 -16.03
CA LEU A 66 3.36 -13.45 -15.09
C LEU A 66 4.37 -14.13 -14.15
N CYS A 67 4.31 -13.81 -12.87
CA CYS A 67 5.18 -14.41 -11.86
C CYS A 67 4.58 -15.69 -11.27
N GLY A 68 3.25 -15.80 -11.25
CA GLY A 68 2.57 -16.99 -10.72
C GLY A 68 1.07 -16.86 -10.58
N LEU A 69 0.46 -18.01 -10.26
CA LEU A 69 -0.94 -18.15 -9.89
C LEU A 69 -1.03 -18.61 -8.44
N TYR A 70 -1.87 -17.96 -7.66
CA TYR A 70 -1.98 -18.15 -6.21
C TYR A 70 -3.42 -18.48 -5.84
N LYS A 71 -3.60 -19.15 -4.69
CA LYS A 71 -4.93 -19.55 -4.23
C LYS A 71 -5.80 -18.34 -3.86
N SER A 72 -5.17 -17.26 -3.40
CA SER A 72 -5.85 -16.03 -2.98
C SER A 72 -5.07 -14.77 -3.39
N VAL A 73 -5.74 -13.62 -3.36
CA VAL A 73 -5.12 -12.30 -3.56
C VAL A 73 -4.05 -12.04 -2.50
N ASP A 74 -4.30 -12.42 -1.25
CA ASP A 74 -3.35 -12.19 -0.15
C ASP A 74 -2.07 -13.02 -0.31
N ASP A 75 -2.19 -14.27 -0.76
CA ASP A 75 -1.03 -15.10 -1.10
C ASP A 75 -0.17 -14.46 -2.21
N ALA A 76 -0.82 -13.94 -3.25
CA ALA A 76 -0.14 -13.25 -4.35
C ALA A 76 0.52 -11.94 -3.90
N LYS A 77 -0.15 -11.16 -3.03
CA LYS A 77 0.42 -9.94 -2.44
C LYS A 77 1.65 -10.24 -1.58
N GLY A 78 1.57 -11.29 -0.75
CA GLY A 78 2.70 -11.77 0.04
C GLY A 78 3.87 -12.22 -0.82
N ALA A 79 3.60 -12.93 -1.92
CA ALA A 79 4.63 -13.34 -2.86
C ALA A 79 5.31 -12.14 -3.56
N LEU A 80 4.56 -11.10 -3.94
CA LEU A 80 5.15 -9.90 -4.53
C LEU A 80 6.05 -9.17 -3.53
N LEU A 81 5.70 -9.14 -2.25
CA LEU A 81 6.54 -8.55 -1.21
C LEU A 81 7.90 -9.26 -1.11
N VAL A 82 7.94 -10.59 -1.32
CA VAL A 82 9.20 -11.35 -1.34
C VAL A 82 9.99 -11.07 -2.61
N LEU A 83 9.33 -11.03 -3.78
CA LEU A 83 9.98 -10.78 -5.08
C LEU A 83 10.52 -9.35 -5.23
N SER A 84 9.94 -8.41 -4.50
CA SER A 84 10.26 -6.98 -4.60
C SER A 84 11.22 -6.49 -3.51
N ARG A 85 11.85 -7.38 -2.74
CA ARG A 85 12.94 -7.04 -1.80
C ARG A 85 14.24 -6.83 -2.56
#